data_AF-A0A1I5U1F6-F1
#
_entry.id   AF-A0A1I5U1F6-F1
#
_cell.length_a   1.000
_cell.length_b   1.000
_cell.length_c   1.000
_cell.angle_alpha   90.00
_cell.angle_beta   90.00
_cell.angle_gamma   90.00
#
_symmetry.space_group_name_H-M   'P 1'
#
loop_
_entity.id
_entity.type
_entity.pdbx_description
1 polymer ?
#
loop_
_entity_poly.entity_id
_entity_poly.type
_entity_poly.pdbx_seq_one_letter_code
_entity_poly.pdbx_strand_id
1 'polypeptide(L)' 'MPVPLTIHDVPDETRDELAVRAARAGQSLEQYVRAQLIEVVRRPAPEDLWDRVEHRVGTTGTKLIAEEILGFRGHL' A
#
# COMPACT_ATOMS: atom_id res chain seq x y z
N MET A 1 14.31 -12.03 -0.61
CA MET A 1 13.79 -13.41 -0.66
C MET A 1 12.34 -13.38 -0.18
N PRO A 2 11.40 -14.06 -0.85
CA PRO A 2 10.03 -14.16 -0.35
C PRO A 2 9.99 -14.99 0.95
N VAL A 3 9.17 -14.57 1.91
CA VAL A 3 8.97 -15.28 3.19
C VAL A 3 7.58 -15.92 3.15
N PRO A 4 7.43 -17.20 3.55
CA PRO A 4 6.12 -17.84 3.61
C PRO A 4 5.23 -17.17 4.67
N LEU A 5 3.95 -17.01 4.34
CA LEU A 5 2.91 -16.48 5.22
C LEU A 5 1.79 -17.52 5.34
N THR A 6 1.38 -17.82 6.57
CA THR A 6 0.23 -18.69 6.84
C THR A 6 -0.85 -17.85 7.53
N ILE A 7 -2.07 -17.92 7.02
CA ILE A 7 -3.24 -17.27 7.61
C ILE A 7 -4.06 -18.36 8.27
N HIS A 8 -4.26 -18.24 9.58
CA HIS A 8 -5.02 -19.20 10.38
C HIS A 8 -6.49 -18.77 10.49
N ASP A 9 -7.35 -19.75 10.80
CA ASP A 9 -8.77 -19.53 11.11
C ASP A 9 -9.56 -18.79 10.00
N VAL A 10 -9.21 -19.04 8.74
CA VAL A 10 -9.99 -18.55 7.59
C VAL A 10 -11.25 -19.40 7.47
N PRO A 11 -12.46 -18.81 7.54
CA PRO A 11 -13.70 -19.56 7.33
C PRO A 11 -13.72 -20.24 5.97
N ASP A 12 -14.21 -21.48 5.91
CA ASP A 12 -14.23 -22.28 4.66
C ASP A 12 -14.94 -21.53 3.52
N GLU A 13 -16.07 -20.87 3.82
CA GLU A 13 -16.81 -20.05 2.85
C GLU A 13 -15.94 -18.95 2.22
N THR A 14 -15.10 -18.29 3.03
CA THR A 14 -14.22 -17.22 2.57
C THR A 14 -13.10 -17.79 1.71
N ARG A 15 -12.51 -18.92 2.13
CA ARG A 15 -11.49 -19.62 1.36
C ARG A 15 -12.02 -20.08 0.01
N ASP A 16 -13.23 -20.64 -0.03
CA ASP A 16 -13.87 -21.13 -1.25
C ASP A 16 -14.19 -19.99 -2.22
N GLU A 17 -14.71 -18.87 -1.71
CA GLU A 17 -14.91 -17.67 -2.53
C GLU A 17 -13.59 -17.16 -3.13
N LEU A 18 -12.53 -17.09 -2.33
CA LEU A 18 -11.20 -16.70 -2.80
C LEU A 18 -10.68 -17.65 -3.86
N ALA A 19 -10.91 -18.96 -3.72
CA ALA A 19 -10.53 -19.95 -4.72
C ALA A 19 -11.30 -19.76 -6.05
N VAL A 20 -12.61 -19.47 -5.98
CA VAL A 20 -13.42 -19.15 -7.17
C VAL A 20 -12.90 -17.88 -7.85
N ARG A 21 -12.58 -16.83 -7.08
CA ARG A 21 -12.03 -15.58 -7.65
C ARG A 21 -10.65 -15.79 -8.27
N ALA A 22 -9.78 -16.57 -7.62
CA ALA A 22 -8.47 -16.93 -8.15
C ALA A 22 -8.59 -17.71 -9.47
N ALA A 23 -9.48 -18.70 -9.54
CA ALA A 23 -9.76 -19.47 -10.75
C ALA A 23 -10.26 -18.57 -11.89
N ARG A 24 -11.16 -17.63 -11.61
CA ARG A 24 -11.63 -16.63 -12.59
C ARG A 24 -10.51 -15.72 -13.09
N ALA A 25 -9.53 -15.41 -12.25
CA ALA A 25 -8.36 -14.62 -12.60
C ALA A 25 -7.25 -15.44 -13.29
N GLY A 26 -7.42 -16.77 -13.42
CA GLY A 26 -6.39 -17.65 -13.97
C GLY A 26 -5.16 -17.79 -13.08
N GLN A 27 -5.32 -17.58 -11.77
CA GLN A 27 -4.24 -17.60 -10.78
C GLN A 27 -4.43 -18.73 -9.77
N SER A 28 -3.34 -19.20 -9.16
CA SER A 28 -3.47 -20.04 -7.95
C SER A 28 -4.03 -19.20 -6.78
N LEU A 29 -4.65 -19.86 -5.80
CA LEU A 29 -5.18 -19.19 -4.61
C LEU A 29 -4.12 -18.34 -3.90
N GLU A 30 -2.93 -18.90 -3.69
CA GLU A 30 -1.80 -18.20 -3.05
C GLU A 30 -1.38 -16.95 -3.85
N GLN A 31 -1.27 -17.07 -5.17
CA GLN A 31 -0.89 -15.94 -6.03
C GLN A 31 -1.93 -14.82 -6.00
N TYR A 32 -3.21 -15.19 -6.04
CA TYR A 32 -4.31 -14.23 -5.96
C TYR A 32 -4.32 -13.50 -4.62
N VAL A 33 -4.27 -14.24 -3.50
CA VAL A 33 -4.26 -13.64 -2.15
C VAL A 33 -3.03 -12.75 -1.96
N ARG A 34 -1.85 -13.20 -2.39
CA ARG A 34 -0.64 -12.37 -2.35
C ARG A 34 -0.80 -11.07 -3.14
N ALA A 35 -1.40 -11.12 -4.33
CA ALA A 35 -1.66 -9.93 -5.12
C ALA A 35 -2.62 -8.97 -4.40
N GLN A 36 -3.69 -9.49 -3.79
CA GLN A 36 -4.61 -8.68 -2.99
C GLN A 36 -3.91 -8.03 -1.79
N LEU A 37 -3.07 -8.75 -1.05
CA LEU A 37 -2.30 -8.20 0.07
C LEU A 37 -1.34 -7.08 -0.38
N ILE A 38 -0.70 -7.24 -1.54
CA ILE A 38 0.16 -6.19 -2.12
C ILE A 38 -0.68 -4.96 -2.47
N GLU A 39 -1.86 -5.12 -3.06
CA GLU A 39 -2.74 -4.00 -3.40
C GLU A 39 -3.24 -3.26 -2.16
N VAL A 40 -3.55 -3.98 -1.07
CA VAL A 40 -3.90 -3.38 0.23
C VAL A 40 -2.79 -2.45 0.73
N VAL A 41 -1.52 -2.88 0.65
CA VAL A 41 -0.38 -2.06 1.09
C VAL A 41 -0.07 -0.92 0.10
N ARG A 42 -0.32 -1.12 -1.19
CA ARG A 42 -0.09 -0.09 -2.22
C ARG A 42 -0.98 1.13 -2.04
N ARG A 43 -2.15 0.99 -1.41
CA ARG A 43 -3.04 2.10 -1.09
C ARG A 43 -3.05 2.33 0.42
N PRO A 44 -2.01 3.00 0.97
CA PRO A 44 -2.02 3.36 2.37
C PRO A 44 -3.23 4.21 2.71
N ALA A 45 -3.81 3.98 3.88
CA ALA A 45 -4.86 4.83 4.39
C ALA A 45 -4.33 6.28 4.50
N PRO A 46 -5.18 7.32 4.34
CA PRO A 46 -4.74 8.71 4.43
C PRO A 46 -3.98 9.01 5.74
N GLU A 47 -4.35 8.35 6.83
CA GLU A 47 -3.68 8.40 8.12
C GLU A 47 -2.21 7.91 8.07
N ASP A 48 -1.91 6.81 7.37
CA ASP A 48 -0.53 6.31 7.19
C ASP A 48 0.33 7.15 6.21
N LEU A 49 -0.29 8.07 5.46
CA LEU A 49 0.42 9.04 4.64
C LEU A 49 0.94 10.20 5.50
N TRP A 50 0.17 10.65 6.49
CA TRP A 50 0.58 11.75 7.36
C TRP A 50 1.80 11.38 8.21
N ASP A 51 1.82 10.18 8.80
CA ASP A 51 2.97 9.69 9.58
C ASP A 51 4.25 9.65 8.73
N ARG A 52 4.15 9.27 7.45
CA ARG A 52 5.28 9.26 6.52
C ARG A 52 5.72 10.66 6.11
N VAL A 53 4.78 11.57 5.87
CA VAL A 53 5.09 12.97 5.54
C VAL A 53 5.78 13.64 6.73
N GLU A 54 5.25 13.46 7.94
CA GLU A 54 5.84 14.00 9.17
C GLU A 54 7.25 13.46 9.40
N HIS A 55 7.44 12.14 9.27
CA HIS A 55 8.77 11.54 9.41
C HIS A 55 9.75 12.04 8.34
N ARG A 56 9.31 12.22 7.09
CA ARG A 56 10.17 12.68 5.99
C ARG A 56 10.53 14.17 6.11
N VAL A 57 9.57 15.02 6.49
CA VAL A 57 9.81 16.44 6.75
C VAL A 57 10.75 16.60 7.96
N GLY A 58 10.53 15.80 9.01
CA GLY A 58 11.38 15.77 10.20
C GLY A 58 12.82 15.34 9.94
N THR A 59 13.04 14.32 9.08
CA THR A 59 14.40 13.83 8.77
C THR A 59 15.14 14.66 7.73
N THR A 60 14.44 15.27 6.78
CA THR A 60 15.07 16.08 5.74
C THR A 60 15.42 17.48 6.24
N GLY A 61 14.74 17.96 7.30
CA GLY A 61 15.00 19.27 7.93
C GLY A 61 14.72 20.48 7.03
N THR A 62 14.26 20.27 5.80
CA THR A 62 13.92 21.34 4.86
C THR A 62 12.57 21.93 5.24
N LYS A 63 12.59 23.17 5.71
CA LYS A 63 11.41 24.02 5.82
C LYS A 63 11.39 24.93 4.60
N LEU A 64 10.33 24.87 3.82
CA LEU A 64 10.07 25.84 2.76
C LEU A 64 8.99 26.79 3.24
N ILE A 65 9.31 28.08 3.31
CA ILE A 65 8.31 29.11 3.63
C ILE A 65 7.45 29.39 2.39
N ALA A 66 6.26 29.94 2.61
CA ALA A 66 5.29 30.17 1.53
C ALA A 66 5.88 31.03 0.40
N GLU A 67 6.71 32.02 0.75
CA GLU A 67 7.42 32.88 -0.19
C GLU A 67 8.38 32.11 -1.10
N GLU A 68 9.09 31.10 -0.56
CA GLU A 68 10.02 30.25 -1.34
C GLU A 68 9.27 29.36 -2.32
N ILE A 69 8.14 28.78 -1.90
CA ILE A 69 7.28 27.94 -2.74
C ILE A 69 6.71 28.75 -3.92
N LEU A 70 6.27 29.97 -3.66
CA LEU A 70 5.76 30.88 -4.68
C LEU A 70 6.86 31.34 -5.64
N GLY A 71 8.11 31.49 -5.16
CA GLY A 71 9.28 31.79 -5.98
C GLY A 71 9.59 30.72 -7.03
N PHE A 72 9.44 29.43 -6.69
CA PHE A 72 9.64 28.32 -7.65
C PHE A 72 8.59 28.28 -8.75
N ARG A 73 7.40 28.84 -8.51
CA ARG A 73 6.28 28.81 -9.47
C ARG A 73 6.41 29.86 -10.59
N GLY A 74 7.32 30.83 -10.44
CA GLY A 74 7.54 31.94 -11.38
C GLY A 74 8.59 31.73 -12.47
N HIS A 75 9.20 30.53 -12.57
CA HIS A 75 10.22 30.20 -13.58
C HIS A 75 9.71 29.26 -14.69
N LEU A 76 8.48 29.47 -15.18
CA LEU A 76 7.97 28.85 -16.41
C LEU A 76 7.65 29.91 -17.46
#